data_AF-A0A0W0XN71-F1
#
_entry.id   AF-A0A0W0XN71-F1
#
_cell.length_a   1.000
_cell.length_b   1.000
_cell.length_c   1.000
_cell.angle_alpha   90.00
_cell.angle_beta   90.00
_cell.angle_gamma   90.00
#
_symmetry.space_group_name_H-M   'P 1'
#
loop_
_entity.id
_entity.type
_entity.pdbx_description
1 polymer ?
#
loop_
_entity_poly.entity_id
_entity_poly.type
_entity_poly.pdbx_seq_one_letter_code
_entity_poly.pdbx_strand_id
1 'polypeptide(L)'
;MLVFFCAEIMWEKQNSLTNAWNPEQQDSWQVLKQETIAAAKALFKKGKPSFMTLYRFLADARHQIAVTLQQESLEYLGILRDEHCEYIDTPITLLHPGAGRYASFFPCLANRYQALSQCLPLDHESVGLAYLLLGAKQEQDIKAVNYLNLEHDGLQLTCFYTVTGVEGQTPIGWYGLVHTPRTQLKAIFERLEGLYQQLDVDHVEGNGKVLKEIIWYLAHAMPCVRGSAAILEMMIHLLAETFAIEFDYPESAVPIDLIALFTVSPEAFNASFHLTPMADLKKELRQIIQEGKNSPFFCSQNPALTAARKLLHWINGSTDSFTPKEIACLNTPGSLLNERVRHYQLNGSLPPLIVSNDTALVCQGP
;
A
#
# COMPACT_ATOMS: atom_id res chain seq x y z
N MET A 1 -20.43 -5.67 -26.40
CA MET A 1 -19.38 -4.70 -26.01
C MET A 1 -19.77 -3.99 -24.70
N LEU A 2 -20.34 -4.72 -23.74
CA LEU A 2 -20.75 -4.19 -22.42
C LEU A 2 -20.36 -5.13 -21.27
N VAL A 3 -19.86 -6.34 -21.58
CA VAL A 3 -19.48 -7.37 -20.60
C VAL A 3 -18.01 -7.21 -20.16
N PHE A 4 -17.19 -6.46 -20.90
CA PHE A 4 -15.78 -6.25 -20.57
C PHE A 4 -15.54 -5.22 -19.45
N PHE A 5 -16.40 -4.20 -19.31
CA PHE A 5 -16.22 -3.13 -18.33
C PHE A 5 -16.63 -3.52 -16.89
N CYS A 6 -17.60 -4.44 -16.73
CA CYS A 6 -18.03 -4.87 -15.39
C CYS A 6 -17.00 -5.75 -14.68
N ALA A 7 -16.18 -6.47 -15.44
CA ALA A 7 -15.13 -7.32 -14.89
C ALA A 7 -13.95 -6.49 -14.35
N GLU A 8 -13.58 -5.39 -15.00
CA GLU A 8 -12.45 -4.54 -14.58
C GLU A 8 -12.68 -3.87 -13.22
N ILE A 9 -13.88 -3.34 -12.96
CA ILE A 9 -14.18 -2.60 -11.71
C ILE A 9 -14.34 -3.56 -10.51
N MET A 10 -14.83 -4.78 -10.73
CA MET A 10 -14.84 -5.81 -9.68
C MET A 10 -13.44 -6.37 -9.40
N TRP A 11 -12.55 -6.38 -10.40
CA TRP A 11 -11.14 -6.76 -10.24
C TRP A 11 -10.38 -5.72 -9.41
N GLU A 12 -10.66 -4.42 -9.61
CA GLU A 12 -10.03 -3.32 -8.86
C GLU A 12 -10.26 -3.40 -7.35
N LYS A 13 -11.38 -3.97 -6.90
CA LYS A 13 -11.67 -4.18 -5.47
C LYS A 13 -10.80 -5.25 -4.81
N GLN A 14 -10.05 -6.03 -5.58
CA GLN A 14 -9.34 -7.22 -5.11
C GLN A 14 -7.82 -7.16 -5.34
N ASN A 15 -7.23 -5.99 -5.53
CA ASN A 15 -5.81 -5.88 -5.89
C ASN A 15 -4.88 -5.66 -4.66
N SER A 16 -4.93 -6.57 -3.68
CA SER A 16 -3.84 -6.68 -2.69
C SER A 16 -2.75 -7.64 -3.20
N LEU A 17 -1.49 -7.46 -2.80
CA LEU A 17 -0.41 -8.42 -3.12
C LEU A 17 -0.79 -9.84 -2.70
N THR A 18 -1.53 -9.97 -1.61
CA THR A 18 -2.02 -11.25 -1.08
C THR A 18 -3.06 -11.89 -2.00
N ASN A 19 -3.96 -11.09 -2.59
CA ASN A 19 -4.95 -11.55 -3.56
C ASN A 19 -4.30 -11.97 -4.89
N ALA A 20 -3.20 -11.31 -5.27
CA ALA A 20 -2.42 -11.70 -6.45
C ALA A 20 -1.62 -13.01 -6.25
N TRP A 21 -1.45 -13.47 -5.00
CA TRP A 21 -0.58 -14.61 -4.67
C TRP A 21 -1.35 -15.90 -4.41
N ASN A 22 -2.44 -15.86 -3.64
CA ASN A 22 -3.35 -16.99 -3.49
C ASN A 22 -4.70 -16.52 -2.90
N PRO A 23 -5.71 -16.18 -3.74
CA PRO A 23 -7.01 -15.69 -3.28
C PRO A 23 -7.68 -16.63 -2.26
N GLU A 24 -7.46 -17.93 -2.40
CA GLU A 24 -8.06 -18.97 -1.54
C GLU A 24 -7.53 -18.92 -0.10
N GLN A 25 -6.39 -18.28 0.13
CA GLN A 25 -5.75 -18.17 1.45
C GLN A 25 -5.98 -16.82 2.13
N GLN A 26 -6.75 -15.91 1.52
CA GLN A 26 -6.91 -14.54 2.01
C GLN A 26 -7.48 -14.48 3.43
N ASP A 27 -8.54 -15.25 3.69
CA ASP A 27 -9.18 -15.27 5.01
C ASP A 27 -8.23 -15.81 6.09
N SER A 28 -7.55 -16.92 5.79
CA SER A 28 -6.55 -17.50 6.69
C SER A 28 -5.38 -16.55 6.93
N TRP A 29 -4.91 -15.85 5.89
CA TRP A 29 -3.89 -14.81 6.02
C TRP A 29 -4.34 -13.69 6.96
N GLN A 30 -5.56 -13.16 6.80
CA GLN A 30 -6.04 -12.07 7.65
C GLN A 30 -6.14 -12.52 9.12
N VAL A 31 -6.63 -13.73 9.38
CA VAL A 31 -6.67 -14.28 10.75
C VAL A 31 -5.26 -14.37 11.35
N LEU A 32 -4.33 -15.04 10.67
CA LEU A 32 -2.96 -15.24 11.17
C LEU A 32 -2.19 -13.92 11.33
N LYS A 33 -2.43 -12.97 10.42
CA LYS A 33 -1.92 -11.60 10.52
C LYS A 33 -2.43 -10.93 11.79
N GLN A 34 -3.73 -10.96 12.06
CA GLN A 34 -4.31 -10.35 13.26
C GLN A 34 -3.80 -11.00 14.56
N GLU A 35 -3.64 -12.32 14.58
CA GLU A 35 -3.01 -13.04 15.69
C GLU A 35 -1.56 -12.58 15.92
N THR A 36 -0.81 -12.40 14.83
CA THR A 36 0.56 -11.89 14.87
C THR A 36 0.62 -10.47 15.42
N ILE A 37 -0.28 -9.59 14.99
CA ILE A 37 -0.37 -8.20 15.52
C ILE A 37 -0.69 -8.22 17.01
N ALA A 38 -1.64 -9.05 17.44
CA ALA A 38 -1.98 -9.19 18.86
C ALA A 38 -0.80 -9.70 19.69
N ALA A 39 -0.03 -10.67 19.17
CA ALA A 39 1.17 -11.18 19.81
C ALA A 39 2.28 -10.12 19.89
N ALA A 40 2.50 -9.36 18.81
CA ALA A 40 3.49 -8.29 18.76
C ALA A 40 3.17 -7.16 19.75
N LYS A 41 1.87 -6.81 19.91
CA LYS A 41 1.44 -5.85 20.94
C LYS A 41 1.78 -6.28 22.35
N ALA A 42 1.84 -7.60 22.63
CA ALA A 42 2.24 -8.08 23.95
C ALA A 42 3.70 -7.74 24.29
N LEU A 43 4.57 -7.51 23.30
CA LEU A 43 5.96 -7.08 23.52
C LEU A 43 6.03 -5.71 24.19
N PHE A 44 5.09 -4.81 23.88
CA PHE A 44 5.03 -3.46 24.45
C PHE A 44 4.67 -3.44 25.94
N LYS A 45 4.11 -4.53 26.48
CA LYS A 45 3.78 -4.64 27.92
C LYS A 45 5.01 -4.59 28.82
N LYS A 46 6.19 -4.94 28.29
CA LYS A 46 7.48 -4.90 29.01
C LYS A 46 8.26 -3.60 28.75
N GLY A 47 7.67 -2.67 28.01
CA GLY A 47 8.34 -1.49 27.46
C GLY A 47 8.39 -1.55 25.94
N LYS A 48 8.64 -0.39 25.31
CA LYS A 48 8.75 -0.23 23.86
C LYS A 48 9.99 -0.99 23.35
N PRO A 49 9.85 -2.09 22.58
CA PRO A 49 10.99 -2.82 22.04
C PRO A 49 11.74 -1.96 21.02
N SER A 50 13.01 -2.26 20.70
CA SER A 50 13.68 -1.58 19.57
C SER A 50 12.98 -1.92 18.25
N PHE A 51 13.14 -1.06 17.24
CA PHE A 51 12.58 -1.27 15.92
C PHE A 51 13.10 -2.58 15.29
N MET A 52 14.39 -2.88 15.43
CA MET A 52 14.97 -4.14 14.94
C MET A 52 14.37 -5.37 15.64
N THR A 53 14.15 -5.31 16.95
CA THR A 53 13.49 -6.41 17.68
C THR A 53 12.07 -6.62 17.17
N LEU A 54 11.33 -5.54 16.94
CA LEU A 54 9.97 -5.59 16.42
C LEU A 54 9.95 -6.17 14.99
N TYR A 55 10.86 -5.71 14.13
CA TYR A 55 10.96 -6.18 12.76
C TYR A 55 11.31 -7.67 12.69
N ARG A 56 12.29 -8.13 13.47
CA ARG A 56 12.67 -9.55 13.56
C ARG A 56 11.50 -10.43 13.99
N PHE A 57 10.76 -10.00 15.02
CA PHE A 57 9.56 -10.71 15.45
C PHE A 57 8.54 -10.87 14.31
N LEU A 58 8.29 -9.80 13.54
CA LEU A 58 7.36 -9.85 12.40
C LEU A 58 7.91 -10.66 11.23
N ALA A 59 9.23 -10.68 11.02
CA ALA A 59 9.88 -11.49 9.99
C ALA A 59 9.77 -12.99 10.31
N ASP A 60 10.02 -13.38 11.57
CA ASP A 60 9.83 -14.75 12.04
C ASP A 60 8.35 -15.16 11.93
N ALA A 61 7.42 -14.29 12.34
CA ALA A 61 6.00 -14.54 12.19
C ALA A 61 5.61 -14.70 10.72
N ARG A 62 6.16 -13.88 9.81
CA ARG A 62 5.91 -14.02 8.36
C ARG A 62 6.34 -15.39 7.85
N HIS A 63 7.49 -15.90 8.31
CA HIS A 63 7.95 -17.24 7.98
C HIS A 63 6.99 -18.31 8.52
N GLN A 64 6.56 -18.22 9.78
CA GLN A 64 5.61 -19.17 10.37
C GLN A 64 4.24 -19.18 9.67
N ILE A 65 3.77 -18.02 9.22
CA ILE A 65 2.55 -17.93 8.39
C ILE A 65 2.77 -18.66 7.06
N ALA A 66 3.94 -18.49 6.43
CA ALA A 66 4.26 -19.19 5.17
C ALA A 66 4.25 -20.71 5.35
N VAL A 67 4.82 -21.22 6.44
CA VAL A 67 4.82 -22.63 6.81
C VAL A 67 3.40 -23.14 7.01
N THR A 68 2.60 -22.43 7.81
CA THR A 68 1.19 -22.78 8.10
C THR A 68 0.34 -22.85 6.83
N LEU A 69 0.52 -21.88 5.93
CA LEU A 69 -0.21 -21.79 4.67
C LEU A 69 0.42 -22.59 3.52
N GLN A 70 1.52 -23.31 3.78
CA GLN A 70 2.28 -24.07 2.77
C GLN A 70 2.60 -23.24 1.51
N GLN A 71 3.04 -22.01 1.70
CA GLN A 71 3.32 -21.10 0.60
C GLN A 71 4.58 -21.51 -0.17
N GLU A 72 4.57 -21.26 -1.48
CA GLU A 72 5.77 -21.43 -2.31
C GLU A 72 6.93 -20.58 -1.78
N SER A 73 8.17 -21.04 -1.96
CA SER A 73 9.38 -20.29 -1.58
C SER A 73 9.47 -19.96 -0.08
N LEU A 74 8.83 -20.75 0.79
CA LEU A 74 8.83 -20.54 2.24
C LEU A 74 10.24 -20.51 2.84
N GLU A 75 11.19 -21.21 2.23
CA GLU A 75 12.60 -21.23 2.61
C GLU A 75 13.31 -19.88 2.43
N TYR A 76 12.69 -18.90 1.75
CA TYR A 76 13.22 -17.55 1.59
C TYR A 76 12.40 -16.47 2.33
N LEU A 77 11.21 -16.83 2.83
CA LEU A 77 10.29 -15.89 3.48
C LEU A 77 10.73 -15.58 4.91
N GLY A 78 10.87 -14.29 5.23
CA GLY A 78 11.24 -13.82 6.58
C GLY A 78 12.75 -13.83 6.86
N ILE A 79 13.58 -14.33 5.93
CA ILE A 79 15.04 -14.32 6.10
C ILE A 79 15.57 -12.91 5.85
N LEU A 80 16.23 -12.32 6.85
CA LEU A 80 16.89 -11.03 6.73
C LEU A 80 18.08 -11.08 5.77
N ARG A 81 18.28 -9.99 5.02
CA ARG A 81 19.45 -9.74 4.17
C ARG A 81 20.57 -9.14 5.01
N ASP A 82 20.99 -9.84 6.07
CA ASP A 82 22.11 -9.40 6.90
C ASP A 82 23.46 -9.98 6.43
N GLU A 83 24.52 -9.71 7.17
CA GLU A 83 25.88 -10.16 6.86
C GLU A 83 26.04 -11.69 6.76
N HIS A 84 25.12 -12.45 7.36
CA HIS A 84 25.09 -13.91 7.36
C HIS A 84 24.16 -14.51 6.31
N CYS A 85 23.42 -13.67 5.58
CA CYS A 85 22.57 -14.12 4.49
C CYS A 85 23.43 -14.62 3.31
N GLU A 86 23.34 -15.91 2.99
CA GLU A 86 24.01 -16.50 1.82
C GLU A 86 23.31 -16.16 0.49
N TYR A 87 22.13 -15.51 0.57
CA TYR A 87 21.32 -15.15 -0.58
C TYR A 87 21.66 -13.76 -1.13
N ILE A 88 21.32 -13.55 -2.40
CA ILE A 88 21.53 -12.35 -3.24
C ILE A 88 21.69 -11.04 -2.45
N ASP A 89 22.86 -10.39 -2.57
CA ASP A 89 23.19 -9.11 -1.94
C ASP A 89 22.20 -7.99 -2.25
N THR A 90 21.68 -7.98 -3.49
CA THR A 90 20.77 -6.95 -4.01
C THR A 90 19.65 -7.62 -4.84
N PRO A 91 18.47 -7.88 -4.26
CA PRO A 91 17.39 -8.55 -4.95
C PRO A 91 16.83 -7.65 -6.05
N ILE A 92 16.24 -8.31 -7.04
CA ILE A 92 15.68 -7.65 -8.22
C ILE A 92 14.22 -8.09 -8.37
N THR A 93 13.33 -7.12 -8.59
CA THR A 93 11.93 -7.37 -8.98
C THR A 93 11.71 -6.88 -10.41
N LEU A 94 11.26 -7.78 -11.28
CA LEU A 94 10.85 -7.42 -12.64
C LEU A 94 9.35 -7.17 -12.68
N LEU A 95 8.95 -6.03 -13.24
CA LEU A 95 7.55 -5.64 -13.45
C LEU A 95 7.27 -5.67 -14.95
N HIS A 96 6.48 -6.66 -15.37
CA HIS A 96 6.10 -6.85 -16.75
C HIS A 96 4.64 -6.40 -16.97
N PRO A 97 4.34 -5.61 -18.02
CA PRO A 97 3.01 -5.02 -18.22
C PRO A 97 1.91 -6.06 -18.53
N GLY A 98 2.24 -7.10 -19.29
CA GLY A 98 1.28 -8.12 -19.72
C GLY A 98 1.37 -9.47 -19.01
N ALA A 99 2.22 -9.62 -18.00
CA ALA A 99 2.49 -10.92 -17.38
C ALA A 99 3.03 -10.79 -15.95
N GLY A 100 2.89 -11.86 -15.17
CA GLY A 100 3.41 -11.92 -13.80
C GLY A 100 2.52 -11.20 -12.78
N ARG A 101 2.96 -11.27 -11.52
CA ARG A 101 2.17 -10.91 -10.32
C ARG A 101 1.86 -9.41 -10.20
N TYR A 102 2.53 -8.58 -11.00
CA TYR A 102 2.41 -7.12 -10.93
C TYR A 102 1.69 -6.49 -12.14
N ALA A 103 1.23 -7.30 -13.10
CA ALA A 103 0.67 -6.81 -14.36
C ALA A 103 -0.54 -5.90 -14.17
N SER A 104 -1.46 -6.24 -13.25
CA SER A 104 -2.66 -5.45 -12.96
C SER A 104 -2.35 -4.06 -12.39
N PHE A 105 -1.19 -3.89 -11.74
CA PHE A 105 -0.76 -2.62 -11.17
C PHE A 105 -0.05 -1.72 -12.18
N PHE A 106 0.40 -2.29 -13.30
CA PHE A 106 1.30 -1.63 -14.23
C PHE A 106 0.78 -0.27 -14.77
N PRO A 107 -0.51 -0.10 -15.14
CA PRO A 107 -1.01 1.20 -15.59
C PRO A 107 -0.82 2.31 -14.54
N CYS A 108 -1.09 2.01 -13.27
CA CYS A 108 -0.90 2.95 -12.17
C CYS A 108 0.59 3.22 -11.91
N LEU A 109 1.44 2.20 -12.01
CA LEU A 109 2.89 2.33 -11.80
C LEU A 109 3.58 3.12 -12.91
N ALA A 110 3.11 3.00 -14.17
CA ALA A 110 3.70 3.71 -15.30
C ALA A 110 3.58 5.24 -15.15
N ASN A 111 2.43 5.75 -14.70
CA ASN A 111 2.25 7.17 -14.41
C ASN A 111 3.18 7.65 -13.28
N ARG A 112 3.36 6.82 -12.25
CA ARG A 112 4.26 7.14 -11.13
C ARG A 112 5.73 7.12 -11.55
N TYR A 113 6.13 6.18 -12.40
CA TYR A 113 7.47 6.17 -13.01
C TYR A 113 7.72 7.44 -13.82
N GLN A 114 6.75 7.87 -14.63
CA GLN A 114 6.87 9.10 -15.41
C GLN A 114 7.04 10.34 -14.51
N ALA A 115 6.34 10.39 -13.37
CA ALA A 115 6.56 11.45 -12.39
C ALA A 115 7.97 11.36 -11.76
N LEU A 116 8.41 10.15 -11.43
CA LEU A 116 9.75 9.90 -10.87
C LEU A 116 10.87 10.35 -11.82
N SER A 117 10.75 10.05 -13.11
CA SER A 117 11.74 10.40 -14.14
C SER A 117 11.81 11.90 -14.44
N GLN A 118 10.80 12.68 -14.04
CA GLN A 118 10.84 14.14 -14.12
C GLN A 118 11.59 14.77 -12.94
N CYS A 119 11.73 14.04 -11.83
CA CYS A 119 12.34 14.53 -10.60
C CYS A 119 13.76 14.03 -10.38
N LEU A 120 14.12 12.88 -10.95
CA LEU A 120 15.43 12.26 -10.83
C LEU A 120 16.22 12.37 -12.13
N PRO A 121 17.56 12.47 -12.08
CA PRO A 121 18.39 12.39 -13.27
C PRO A 121 18.20 11.02 -13.94
N LEU A 122 17.98 11.03 -15.25
CA LEU A 122 17.93 9.83 -16.06
C LEU A 122 19.35 9.50 -16.53
N ASP A 123 19.86 8.37 -16.06
CA ASP A 123 21.15 7.85 -16.48
C ASP A 123 20.98 6.74 -17.53
N HIS A 124 22.02 6.56 -18.33
CA HIS A 124 22.09 5.52 -19.35
C HIS A 124 23.05 4.42 -18.90
N GLU A 125 22.63 3.16 -19.04
CA GLU A 125 23.51 2.03 -18.74
C GLU A 125 23.78 1.18 -19.98
N SER A 126 24.92 0.51 -19.96
CA SER A 126 25.21 -0.52 -20.96
C SER A 126 24.16 -1.62 -20.90
N VAL A 127 23.84 -2.22 -22.05
CA VAL A 127 22.86 -3.31 -22.16
C VAL A 127 23.20 -4.47 -21.21
N GLY A 128 24.47 -4.62 -20.80
CA GLY A 128 24.99 -5.65 -19.90
C GLY A 128 24.24 -5.85 -18.57
N LEU A 129 23.71 -4.80 -17.94
CA LEU A 129 22.89 -4.98 -16.74
C LEU A 129 21.49 -5.50 -17.09
N ALA A 130 20.92 -5.09 -18.22
CA ALA A 130 19.69 -5.71 -18.72
C ALA A 130 19.85 -7.19 -19.06
N TYR A 131 21.05 -7.68 -19.40
CA TYR A 131 21.31 -9.14 -19.51
C TYR A 131 21.14 -9.85 -18.17
N LEU A 132 21.66 -9.28 -17.09
CA LEU A 132 21.51 -9.84 -15.74
C LEU A 132 20.06 -9.79 -15.28
N LEU A 133 19.33 -8.74 -15.66
CA LEU A 133 17.92 -8.56 -15.33
C LEU A 133 16.98 -9.49 -16.13
N LEU A 134 17.25 -9.72 -17.42
CA LEU A 134 16.29 -10.35 -18.36
C LEU A 134 16.70 -11.77 -18.80
N GLY A 135 17.93 -12.17 -18.51
CA GLY A 135 18.51 -13.43 -18.97
C GLY A 135 18.93 -13.36 -20.44
N ALA A 136 19.96 -14.15 -20.79
CA ALA A 136 20.67 -14.06 -22.07
C ALA A 136 19.82 -14.33 -23.34
N LYS A 137 18.56 -14.77 -23.23
CA LYS A 137 17.73 -15.15 -24.40
C LYS A 137 16.93 -14.00 -25.02
N GLN A 138 16.87 -12.83 -24.38
CA GLN A 138 16.08 -11.66 -24.84
C GLN A 138 16.94 -10.50 -25.37
N GLU A 139 18.24 -10.73 -25.50
CA GLU A 139 19.27 -9.76 -25.91
C GLU A 139 18.98 -9.04 -27.23
N GLN A 140 18.42 -9.75 -28.22
CA GLN A 140 18.34 -9.27 -29.60
C GLN A 140 17.31 -8.15 -29.78
N ASP A 141 16.40 -8.00 -28.81
CA ASP A 141 15.28 -7.07 -28.89
C ASP A 141 15.51 -5.77 -28.10
N ILE A 142 16.48 -5.76 -27.17
CA ILE A 142 16.74 -4.63 -26.27
C ILE A 142 17.49 -3.51 -27.01
N LYS A 143 16.85 -2.35 -27.14
CA LYS A 143 17.40 -1.16 -27.80
C LYS A 143 18.08 -0.19 -26.85
N ALA A 144 17.52 0.02 -25.64
CA ALA A 144 18.16 0.86 -24.63
C ALA A 144 17.73 0.49 -23.22
N VAL A 145 18.62 0.78 -22.26
CA VAL A 145 18.42 0.61 -20.82
C VAL A 145 18.72 1.94 -20.16
N ASN A 146 17.73 2.48 -19.46
CA ASN A 146 17.92 3.67 -18.62
C ASN A 146 17.65 3.32 -17.17
N TYR A 147 18.21 4.09 -16.25
CA TYR A 147 17.88 3.93 -14.85
C TYR A 147 17.74 5.26 -14.11
N LEU A 148 17.02 5.19 -13.00
CA LEU A 148 16.88 6.26 -12.02
C LEU A 148 17.42 5.74 -10.69
N ASN A 149 18.48 6.39 -10.20
CA ASN A 149 18.99 6.15 -8.85
C ASN A 149 18.24 7.02 -7.87
N LEU A 150 17.65 6.37 -6.86
CA LEU A 150 17.05 7.07 -5.73
C LEU A 150 18.05 7.12 -4.58
N GLU A 151 18.35 8.34 -4.13
CA GLU A 151 19.13 8.61 -2.94
C GLU A 151 18.37 9.55 -2.02
N HIS A 152 18.51 9.36 -0.71
CA HIS A 152 17.91 10.25 0.28
C HIS A 152 18.79 10.30 1.53
N ASP A 153 19.09 11.50 2.03
CA ASP A 153 19.97 11.72 3.19
C ASP A 153 21.31 10.95 3.11
N GLY A 154 21.88 10.84 1.91
CA GLY A 154 23.14 10.11 1.66
C GLY A 154 23.01 8.58 1.68
N LEU A 155 21.79 8.04 1.74
CA LEU A 155 21.51 6.62 1.62
C LEU A 155 21.16 6.29 0.17
N GLN A 156 21.83 5.26 -0.37
CA GLN A 156 21.46 4.68 -1.66
C GLN A 156 20.27 3.73 -1.46
N LEU A 157 19.17 3.97 -2.19
CA LEU A 157 17.93 3.21 -2.07
C LEU A 157 17.67 2.37 -3.34
N THR A 158 16.41 2.09 -3.64
CA THR A 158 15.98 1.33 -4.83
C THR A 158 16.33 2.08 -6.12
N CYS A 159 16.93 1.37 -7.07
CA CYS A 159 17.19 1.85 -8.42
C CYS A 159 16.13 1.31 -9.40
N PHE A 160 15.65 2.17 -10.29
CA PHE A 160 14.57 1.87 -11.24
C PHE A 160 15.12 1.80 -12.65
N TYR A 161 15.14 0.60 -13.22
CA TYR A 161 15.54 0.35 -14.59
C TYR A 161 14.34 0.39 -15.51
N THR A 162 14.49 1.04 -16.66
CA THR A 162 13.60 0.89 -17.80
C THR A 162 14.34 0.27 -18.95
N VAL A 163 13.75 -0.77 -19.52
CA VAL A 163 14.25 -1.42 -20.72
C VAL A 163 13.31 -1.09 -21.88
N THR A 164 13.87 -0.72 -23.03
CA THR A 164 13.13 -0.40 -24.25
C THR A 164 13.56 -1.28 -25.41
N GLY A 165 12.59 -1.88 -26.13
CA GLY A 165 12.81 -2.56 -27.43
C GLY A 165 12.20 -3.97 -27.56
N VAL A 166 11.33 -4.13 -28.58
CA VAL A 166 11.18 -5.28 -29.50
C VAL A 166 10.82 -4.64 -30.86
N GLU A 167 11.43 -5.05 -31.97
CA GLU A 167 11.11 -4.47 -33.28
C GLU A 167 9.62 -4.71 -33.65
N GLY A 168 8.86 -3.65 -33.94
CA GLY A 168 7.42 -3.75 -34.28
C GLY A 168 6.45 -3.64 -33.10
N GLN A 169 6.91 -3.45 -31.86
CA GLN A 169 6.05 -3.20 -30.69
C GLN A 169 6.40 -1.88 -30.00
N THR A 170 5.46 -0.94 -30.03
CA THR A 170 5.56 0.38 -29.39
C THR A 170 4.92 0.36 -28.00
N PRO A 171 5.66 0.77 -26.95
CA PRO A 171 6.81 0.08 -26.38
C PRO A 171 6.37 -0.86 -25.25
N ILE A 172 6.89 -2.09 -25.19
CA ILE A 172 6.85 -2.87 -23.95
C ILE A 172 8.00 -2.38 -23.08
N GLY A 173 7.77 -1.34 -22.28
CA GLY A 173 8.68 -0.95 -21.21
C GLY A 173 8.54 -1.96 -20.06
N TRP A 174 9.62 -2.63 -19.66
CA TRP A 174 9.65 -3.35 -18.38
C TRP A 174 10.32 -2.45 -17.35
N TYR A 175 9.84 -2.52 -16.11
CA TYR A 175 10.52 -1.89 -14.99
C TYR A 175 11.30 -2.95 -14.21
N GLY A 176 12.61 -2.76 -14.06
CA GLY A 176 13.44 -3.52 -13.13
C GLY A 176 13.64 -2.71 -11.85
N LEU A 177 13.25 -3.26 -10.71
CA LEU A 177 13.55 -2.68 -9.40
C LEU A 177 14.77 -3.41 -8.84
N VAL A 178 15.91 -2.74 -8.83
CA VAL A 178 17.10 -3.21 -8.11
C VAL A 178 16.99 -2.61 -6.71
N HIS A 179 16.70 -3.46 -5.72
CA HIS A 179 16.41 -3.00 -4.36
C HIS A 179 17.64 -2.41 -3.68
N THR A 180 17.42 -1.68 -2.60
CA THR A 180 18.47 -1.11 -1.75
C THR A 180 19.59 -2.13 -1.46
N PRO A 181 20.88 -1.79 -1.64
CA PRO A 181 22.00 -2.68 -1.34
C PRO A 181 22.05 -3.09 0.12
N ARG A 182 22.44 -4.34 0.41
CA ARG A 182 22.56 -4.87 1.77
C ARG A 182 23.43 -3.98 2.69
N THR A 183 24.50 -3.40 2.14
CA THR A 183 25.43 -2.53 2.87
C THR A 183 24.78 -1.27 3.46
N GLN A 184 23.64 -0.83 2.90
CA GLN A 184 22.90 0.34 3.37
C GLN A 184 21.91 0.01 4.49
N LEU A 185 21.57 -1.27 4.67
CA LEU A 185 20.49 -1.67 5.60
C LEU A 185 20.78 -1.25 7.04
N LYS A 186 22.02 -1.36 7.50
CA LYS A 186 22.39 -0.93 8.86
C LYS A 186 22.04 0.53 9.11
N ALA A 187 22.46 1.43 8.21
CA ALA A 187 22.20 2.85 8.32
C ALA A 187 20.70 3.18 8.22
N ILE A 188 19.97 2.46 7.36
CA ILE A 188 18.51 2.61 7.25
C ILE A 188 17.82 2.16 8.54
N PHE A 189 18.24 1.04 9.15
CA PHE A 189 17.68 0.60 10.42
C PHE A 189 17.99 1.55 11.58
N GLU A 190 19.15 2.21 11.58
CA GLU A 190 19.47 3.29 12.53
C GLU A 190 18.53 4.49 12.34
N ARG A 191 18.23 4.88 11.09
CA ARG A 191 17.23 5.91 10.78
C ARG A 191 15.83 5.51 11.23
N LEU A 192 15.42 4.29 10.93
CA LEU A 192 14.12 3.74 11.31
C LEU A 192 13.96 3.67 12.84
N GLU A 193 15.03 3.33 13.58
CA GLU A 193 15.04 3.39 15.04
C GLU A 193 14.80 4.83 15.51
N GLY A 194 15.52 5.81 14.96
CA GLY A 194 15.33 7.22 15.33
C GLY A 194 13.92 7.75 15.06
N LEU A 195 13.29 7.33 13.96
CA LEU A 195 11.89 7.65 13.65
C LEU A 195 10.93 6.93 14.59
N TYR A 196 11.16 5.64 14.81
CA TYR A 196 10.34 4.82 15.68
C TYR A 196 10.33 5.37 17.11
N GLN A 197 11.46 5.87 17.62
CA GLN A 197 11.53 6.48 18.96
C GLN A 197 10.69 7.75 19.09
N GLN A 198 10.38 8.45 18.00
CA GLN A 198 9.50 9.63 18.02
C GLN A 198 8.02 9.28 18.19
N LEU A 199 7.62 8.03 17.90
CA LEU A 199 6.23 7.60 18.09
C LEU A 199 5.89 7.54 19.58
N ASP A 200 4.89 8.31 20.00
CA ASP A 200 4.45 8.39 21.39
C ASP A 200 2.94 8.17 21.50
N VAL A 201 2.52 7.32 22.45
CA VAL A 201 1.09 7.04 22.67
C VAL A 201 0.39 8.22 23.37
N ASP A 202 1.14 9.01 24.12
CA ASP A 202 0.61 10.15 24.88
C ASP A 202 0.60 11.45 24.05
N HIS A 203 1.43 11.51 22.99
CA HIS A 203 1.55 12.66 22.09
C HIS A 203 1.33 12.23 20.63
N VAL A 204 0.06 12.03 20.26
CA VAL A 204 -0.31 11.50 18.94
C VAL A 204 -0.12 12.49 17.77
N GLU A 205 0.07 13.77 18.05
CA GLU A 205 0.29 14.79 17.03
C GLU A 205 1.61 14.52 16.29
N GLY A 206 1.54 14.40 14.96
CA GLY A 206 2.72 14.12 14.13
C GLY A 206 3.07 12.64 13.96
N ASN A 207 2.53 11.73 14.79
CA ASN A 207 2.76 10.29 14.64
C ASN A 207 2.40 9.77 13.24
N GLY A 208 1.35 10.30 12.63
CA GLY A 208 0.96 9.93 11.26
C GLY A 208 2.02 10.29 10.21
N LYS A 209 2.72 11.42 10.37
CA LYS A 209 3.83 11.82 9.50
C LYS A 209 5.02 10.87 9.70
N VAL A 210 5.37 10.61 10.96
CA VAL A 210 6.48 9.72 11.33
C VAL A 210 6.23 8.30 10.81
N LEU A 211 5.02 7.77 10.96
CA LEU A 211 4.66 6.44 10.44
C LEU A 211 4.82 6.38 8.91
N LYS A 212 4.38 7.38 8.16
CA LYS A 212 4.55 7.41 6.70
C LYS A 212 6.01 7.45 6.29
N GLU A 213 6.86 8.15 7.04
CA GLU A 213 8.30 8.15 6.82
C GLU A 213 8.93 6.78 7.12
N ILE A 214 8.52 6.12 8.21
CA ILE A 214 8.90 4.72 8.50
C ILE A 214 8.51 3.81 7.35
N ILE A 215 7.28 3.94 6.83
CA ILE A 215 6.79 3.15 5.70
C ILE A 215 7.68 3.32 4.48
N TRP A 216 8.01 4.57 4.15
CA TRP A 216 8.81 4.89 2.98
C TRP A 216 10.21 4.26 3.07
N TYR A 217 10.93 4.49 4.17
CA TYR A 217 12.24 3.88 4.38
C TYR A 217 12.19 2.35 4.42
N LEU A 218 11.20 1.77 5.08
CA LEU A 218 11.09 0.32 5.22
C LEU A 218 10.73 -0.37 3.89
N ALA A 219 9.88 0.26 3.07
CA ALA A 219 9.57 -0.20 1.72
C ALA A 219 10.81 -0.20 0.83
N HIS A 220 11.62 0.87 0.86
CA HIS A 220 12.88 0.90 0.10
C HIS A 220 13.91 -0.10 0.61
N ALA A 221 14.04 -0.26 1.93
CA ALA A 221 15.03 -1.15 2.52
C ALA A 221 14.88 -2.59 1.99
N MET A 222 13.64 -3.07 1.79
CA MET A 222 13.33 -4.47 1.51
C MET A 222 14.22 -5.43 2.33
N PRO A 223 14.10 -5.42 3.68
CA PRO A 223 15.10 -6.05 4.55
C PRO A 223 15.20 -7.57 4.44
N CYS A 224 14.15 -8.25 4.00
CA CYS A 224 14.14 -9.70 3.81
C CYS A 224 14.36 -10.10 2.35
N VAL A 225 14.91 -11.31 2.14
CA VAL A 225 15.06 -11.93 0.81
C VAL A 225 13.70 -12.05 0.12
N ARG A 226 12.69 -12.51 0.86
CA ARG A 226 11.27 -12.49 0.48
C ARG A 226 10.40 -12.09 1.66
N GLY A 227 9.26 -11.47 1.38
CA GLY A 227 8.21 -11.19 2.36
C GLY A 227 8.23 -9.78 2.98
N SER A 228 9.19 -8.92 2.60
CA SER A 228 9.33 -7.55 3.12
C SER A 228 8.05 -6.71 3.01
N ALA A 229 7.32 -6.79 1.89
CA ALA A 229 6.05 -6.06 1.70
C ALA A 229 4.96 -6.50 2.69
N ALA A 230 4.85 -7.81 2.96
CA ALA A 230 3.90 -8.33 3.92
C ALA A 230 4.28 -7.98 5.37
N ILE A 231 5.59 -7.97 5.68
CA ILE A 231 6.11 -7.52 6.96
C ILE A 231 5.86 -6.02 7.15
N LEU A 232 6.02 -5.21 6.10
CA LEU A 232 5.65 -3.80 6.10
C LEU A 232 4.18 -3.61 6.42
N GLU A 233 3.27 -4.36 5.77
CA GLU A 233 1.83 -4.29 6.06
C GLU A 233 1.52 -4.61 7.53
N MET A 234 2.15 -5.66 8.08
CA MET A 234 2.03 -5.99 9.51
C MET A 234 2.60 -4.88 10.41
N MET A 235 3.75 -4.31 10.06
CA MET A 235 4.37 -3.21 10.80
C MET A 235 3.46 -1.98 10.83
N ILE A 236 2.83 -1.63 9.70
CA ILE A 236 1.91 -0.50 9.62
C ILE A 236 0.72 -0.70 10.56
N HIS A 237 0.05 -1.86 10.49
CA HIS A 237 -1.07 -2.17 11.39
C HIS A 237 -0.65 -2.11 12.85
N LEU A 238 0.48 -2.74 13.18
CA LEU A 238 0.99 -2.78 14.54
C LEU A 238 1.24 -1.38 15.09
N LEU A 239 1.98 -0.55 14.35
CA LEU A 239 2.32 0.80 14.79
C LEU A 239 1.09 1.71 14.82
N ALA A 240 0.22 1.63 13.82
CA ALA A 240 -1.00 2.44 13.77
C ALA A 240 -1.91 2.14 14.97
N GLU A 241 -2.13 0.86 15.28
CA GLU A 241 -2.96 0.47 16.42
C GLU A 241 -2.29 0.74 17.78
N THR A 242 -0.96 0.58 17.87
CA THR A 242 -0.23 0.77 19.14
C THR A 242 -0.09 2.24 19.51
N PHE A 243 0.08 3.12 18.53
CA PHE A 243 0.29 4.56 18.73
C PHE A 243 -0.94 5.42 18.37
N ALA A 244 -2.13 4.78 18.32
CA ALA A 244 -3.42 5.41 18.03
C ALA A 244 -3.40 6.33 16.80
N ILE A 245 -2.72 5.89 15.74
CA ILE A 245 -2.54 6.66 14.51
C ILE A 245 -3.73 6.38 13.60
N GLU A 246 -4.51 7.41 13.29
CA GLU A 246 -5.48 7.31 12.20
C GLU A 246 -4.71 7.21 10.87
N PHE A 247 -4.68 5.99 10.33
CA PHE A 247 -3.96 5.68 9.10
C PHE A 247 -4.95 5.18 8.04
N ASP A 248 -5.16 6.00 7.01
CA ASP A 248 -5.97 5.61 5.86
C ASP A 248 -5.08 4.95 4.81
N TYR A 249 -5.28 3.66 4.57
CA TYR A 249 -4.65 3.00 3.44
C TYR A 249 -5.04 3.72 2.13
N PRO A 250 -4.06 4.06 1.28
CA PRO A 250 -4.36 4.47 -0.09
C PRO A 250 -5.14 3.34 -0.77
N GLU A 251 -6.11 3.71 -1.61
CA GLU A 251 -7.04 2.81 -2.31
C GLU A 251 -6.43 1.46 -2.71
N SER A 252 -7.26 0.41 -2.56
CA SER A 252 -6.99 -1.02 -2.76
C SER A 252 -6.43 -1.43 -4.13
N ALA A 253 -6.15 -0.47 -5.01
CA ALA A 253 -5.67 -0.70 -6.35
C ALA A 253 -4.15 -0.86 -6.42
N VAL A 254 -3.34 -0.36 -5.47
CA VAL A 254 -1.86 -0.49 -5.53
C VAL A 254 -1.26 -0.77 -4.13
N PRO A 255 -0.39 -1.80 -4.00
CA PRO A 255 0.35 -2.09 -2.77
C PRO A 255 1.16 -0.90 -2.26
N ILE A 256 1.10 -0.66 -0.95
CA ILE A 256 1.72 0.52 -0.33
C ILE A 256 3.24 0.56 -0.47
N ASP A 257 3.91 -0.59 -0.49
CA ASP A 257 5.33 -0.69 -0.77
C ASP A 257 5.65 -0.17 -2.17
N LEU A 258 4.86 -0.53 -3.19
CA LEU A 258 5.03 0.00 -4.54
C LEU A 258 4.75 1.51 -4.60
N ILE A 259 3.74 2.01 -3.88
CA ILE A 259 3.50 3.46 -3.80
C ILE A 259 4.73 4.17 -3.23
N ALA A 260 5.28 3.65 -2.13
CA ALA A 260 6.47 4.21 -1.49
C ALA A 260 7.68 4.16 -2.43
N LEU A 261 7.94 3.00 -3.06
CA LEU A 261 9.05 2.81 -3.98
C LEU A 261 9.02 3.84 -5.12
N PHE A 262 7.85 4.08 -5.71
CA PHE A 262 7.71 5.05 -6.80
C PHE A 262 7.52 6.50 -6.32
N THR A 263 8.02 6.85 -5.14
CA THR A 263 7.98 8.22 -4.61
C THR A 263 9.37 8.70 -4.19
N VAL A 264 9.75 9.91 -4.60
CA VAL A 264 11.13 10.44 -4.49
C VAL A 264 11.64 10.67 -3.06
N SER A 265 10.76 10.90 -2.10
CA SER A 265 11.14 11.26 -0.74
C SER A 265 10.01 10.96 0.24
N PRO A 266 10.30 10.84 1.54
CA PRO A 266 9.27 10.67 2.56
C PRO A 266 8.31 11.87 2.64
N GLU A 267 8.75 13.10 2.34
CA GLU A 267 7.89 14.29 2.27
C GLU A 267 6.90 14.19 1.10
N ALA A 268 7.40 13.82 -0.08
CA ALA A 268 6.57 13.60 -1.26
C ALA A 268 5.59 12.45 -1.02
N PHE A 269 6.04 11.38 -0.35
CA PHE A 269 5.18 10.27 0.04
C PHE A 269 4.09 10.73 1.01
N ASN A 270 4.44 11.49 2.04
CA ASN A 270 3.46 12.04 2.99
C ASN A 270 2.46 13.00 2.32
N ALA A 271 2.93 13.87 1.43
CA ALA A 271 2.08 14.82 0.71
C ALA A 271 1.12 14.12 -0.27
N SER A 272 1.59 13.06 -0.93
CA SER A 272 0.80 12.28 -1.87
C SER A 272 -0.04 11.19 -1.23
N PHE A 273 0.16 10.92 0.06
CA PHE A 273 -0.53 9.86 0.80
C PHE A 273 -2.05 10.06 0.88
N HIS A 274 -2.49 11.31 0.83
CA HIS A 274 -3.91 11.68 0.85
C HIS A 274 -4.56 11.67 -0.54
N LEU A 275 -3.78 11.53 -1.61
CA LEU A 275 -4.25 11.75 -2.99
C LEU A 275 -5.01 10.57 -3.61
N THR A 276 -5.52 9.64 -2.81
CA THR A 276 -6.54 8.71 -3.31
C THR A 276 -7.90 9.31 -2.99
N PRO A 277 -8.80 9.48 -3.96
CA PRO A 277 -10.11 10.08 -3.73
C PRO A 277 -10.87 9.49 -2.52
N MET A 278 -10.69 8.21 -2.22
CA MET A 278 -11.28 7.58 -1.03
C MET A 278 -10.71 8.11 0.30
N ALA A 279 -9.43 8.43 0.37
CA ALA A 279 -8.81 9.01 1.56
C ALA A 279 -9.31 10.45 1.81
N ASP A 280 -9.49 11.22 0.74
CA ASP A 280 -10.12 12.55 0.83
C ASP A 280 -11.59 12.43 1.27
N LEU A 281 -12.35 11.47 0.74
CA LEU A 281 -13.71 11.19 1.22
C LEU A 281 -13.72 10.81 2.70
N LYS A 282 -12.83 9.93 3.17
CA LYS A 282 -12.74 9.57 4.59
C LYS A 282 -12.45 10.79 5.46
N LYS A 283 -11.53 11.66 5.03
CA LYS A 283 -11.20 12.91 5.73
C LYS A 283 -12.42 13.83 5.82
N GLU A 284 -13.13 14.03 4.72
CA GLU A 284 -14.35 14.85 4.69
C GLU A 284 -15.46 14.25 5.57
N LEU A 285 -15.63 12.93 5.57
CA LEU A 285 -16.58 12.25 6.45
C LEU A 285 -16.23 12.43 7.93
N ARG A 286 -14.94 12.30 8.30
CA ARG A 286 -14.48 12.59 9.67
C ARG A 286 -14.76 14.03 10.07
N GLN A 287 -14.52 14.98 9.15
CA GLN A 287 -14.81 16.38 9.39
C GLN A 287 -16.30 16.62 9.65
N ILE A 288 -17.19 16.07 8.82
CA ILE A 288 -18.65 16.13 9.02
C ILE A 288 -19.04 15.55 10.37
N ILE A 289 -18.47 14.41 10.75
CA ILE A 289 -18.73 13.75 12.03
C ILE A 289 -18.29 14.64 13.20
N GLN A 290 -17.13 15.29 13.09
CA GLN A 290 -16.57 16.13 14.14
C GLN A 290 -17.36 17.45 14.29
N GLU A 291 -17.72 18.09 13.18
CA GLU A 291 -18.61 19.27 13.18
C GLU A 291 -19.97 18.94 13.79
N GLY A 292 -20.49 17.74 13.50
CA GLY A 292 -21.73 17.24 14.06
C GLY A 292 -21.73 16.93 15.56
N LYS A 293 -20.56 16.61 16.16
CA LYS A 293 -20.46 16.36 17.61
C LYS A 293 -20.74 17.62 18.44
N ASN A 294 -20.55 18.80 17.86
CA ASN A 294 -20.84 20.09 18.51
C ASN A 294 -22.27 20.56 18.27
N SER A 295 -23.09 19.79 17.55
CA SER A 295 -24.49 20.10 17.28
C SER A 295 -25.38 19.66 18.45
N PRO A 296 -26.39 20.45 18.86
CA PRO A 296 -27.32 20.07 19.93
C PRO A 296 -28.18 18.83 19.64
N PHE A 297 -28.13 18.31 18.40
CA PHE A 297 -28.80 17.07 18.01
C PHE A 297 -27.82 15.88 18.12
N PHE A 298 -27.92 15.13 19.21
CA PHE A 298 -27.16 13.88 19.44
C PHE A 298 -27.32 12.90 18.27
N CYS A 299 -26.26 12.15 17.96
CA CYS A 299 -26.09 11.37 16.72
C CYS A 299 -27.25 10.43 16.34
N SER A 300 -28.01 9.87 17.29
CA SER A 300 -29.16 9.00 17.00
C SER A 300 -30.36 9.73 16.40
N GLN A 301 -30.39 11.07 16.47
CA GLN A 301 -31.46 11.91 15.95
C GLN A 301 -31.08 12.66 14.66
N ASN A 302 -29.82 12.55 14.21
CA ASN A 302 -29.33 13.18 12.98
C ASN A 302 -28.97 12.10 11.93
N PRO A 303 -29.88 11.83 10.97
CA PRO A 303 -29.66 10.83 9.93
C PRO A 303 -28.41 11.07 9.07
N ALA A 304 -27.99 12.33 8.88
CA ALA A 304 -26.80 12.65 8.10
C ALA A 304 -25.51 12.28 8.84
N LEU A 305 -25.43 12.50 10.16
CA LEU A 305 -24.27 12.10 10.97
C LEU A 305 -24.18 10.59 11.12
N THR A 306 -25.31 9.92 11.28
CA THR A 306 -25.35 8.45 11.30
C THR A 306 -24.96 7.86 9.95
N ALA A 307 -25.45 8.43 8.84
CA ALA A 307 -25.06 8.03 7.49
C ALA A 307 -23.55 8.25 7.24
N ALA A 308 -22.99 9.39 7.65
CA ALA A 308 -21.55 9.67 7.49
C ALA A 308 -20.68 8.68 8.26
N ARG A 309 -21.06 8.30 9.50
CA ARG A 309 -20.36 7.27 10.28
C ARG A 309 -20.43 5.89 9.63
N LYS A 310 -21.64 5.47 9.25
CA LYS A 310 -21.84 4.18 8.59
C LYS A 310 -21.11 4.13 7.25
N LEU A 311 -21.07 5.23 6.49
CA LEU A 311 -20.31 5.29 5.24
C LEU A 311 -18.81 5.18 5.50
N LEU A 312 -18.28 5.89 6.50
CA LEU A 312 -16.87 5.76 6.90
C LEU A 312 -16.54 4.32 7.32
N HIS A 313 -17.40 3.69 8.11
CA HIS A 313 -17.25 2.29 8.52
C HIS A 313 -17.31 1.34 7.32
N TRP A 314 -18.25 1.56 6.41
CA TRP A 314 -18.41 0.76 5.20
C TRP A 314 -17.20 0.87 4.27
N ILE A 315 -16.66 2.07 4.06
CA ILE A 315 -15.40 2.28 3.32
C ILE A 315 -14.23 1.53 4.00
N ASN A 316 -14.25 1.42 5.33
CA ASN A 316 -13.27 0.66 6.10
C ASN A 316 -13.57 -0.85 6.18
N GLY A 317 -14.55 -1.37 5.41
CA GLY A 317 -14.85 -2.80 5.30
C GLY A 317 -15.99 -3.30 6.19
N SER A 318 -16.73 -2.43 6.88
CA SER A 318 -17.92 -2.81 7.66
C SER A 318 -19.10 -3.18 6.77
N THR A 319 -19.96 -4.07 7.26
CA THR A 319 -21.22 -4.48 6.63
C THR A 319 -22.44 -3.76 7.24
N ASP A 320 -22.24 -2.57 7.83
CA ASP A 320 -23.31 -1.81 8.46
C ASP A 320 -24.47 -1.52 7.48
N SER A 321 -25.70 -1.77 7.93
CA SER A 321 -26.91 -1.50 7.17
C SER A 321 -27.36 -0.04 7.30
N PHE A 322 -27.90 0.52 6.23
CA PHE A 322 -28.37 1.91 6.18
C PHE A 322 -29.90 1.96 6.21
N THR A 323 -30.45 2.88 6.99
CA THR A 323 -31.90 3.14 6.98
C THR A 323 -32.27 3.98 5.75
N PRO A 324 -33.54 3.95 5.29
CA PRO A 324 -33.98 4.78 4.16
C PRO A 324 -33.71 6.28 4.35
N LYS A 325 -33.78 6.78 5.60
CA LYS A 325 -33.47 8.19 5.92
C LYS A 325 -31.98 8.49 5.78
N GLU A 326 -31.10 7.56 6.14
CA GLU A 326 -29.65 7.69 5.99
C GLU A 326 -29.24 7.68 4.50
N ILE A 327 -29.83 6.80 3.71
CA ILE A 327 -29.62 6.76 2.24
C ILE A 327 -30.14 8.04 1.58
N ALA A 328 -31.29 8.55 2.01
CA ALA A 328 -31.80 9.83 1.53
C ALA A 328 -30.80 10.97 1.79
N CYS A 329 -30.16 11.02 2.96
CA CYS A 329 -29.12 12.04 3.23
C CYS A 329 -27.90 11.92 2.29
N LEU A 330 -27.52 10.71 1.90
CA LEU A 330 -26.42 10.46 0.95
C LEU A 330 -26.77 10.84 -0.49
N ASN A 331 -28.05 10.73 -0.88
CA ASN A 331 -28.48 10.88 -2.27
C ASN A 331 -29.29 12.16 -2.56
N THR A 332 -29.70 12.93 -1.54
CA THR A 332 -30.50 14.15 -1.73
C THR A 332 -29.61 15.33 -2.15
N PRO A 333 -29.81 15.90 -3.36
CA PRO A 333 -29.08 17.07 -3.83
C PRO A 333 -29.17 18.25 -2.86
N GLY A 334 -28.03 18.90 -2.57
CA GLY A 334 -27.95 20.07 -1.69
C GLY A 334 -27.80 19.73 -0.19
N SER A 335 -27.69 18.45 0.18
CA SER A 335 -27.20 18.07 1.51
C SER A 335 -25.67 18.15 1.54
N LEU A 336 -25.08 18.63 2.65
CA LEU A 336 -23.62 18.72 2.82
C LEU A 336 -22.95 17.35 2.56
N LEU A 337 -23.57 16.27 3.02
CA LEU A 337 -23.08 14.91 2.84
C LEU A 337 -23.19 14.45 1.37
N ASN A 338 -24.29 14.77 0.68
CA ASN A 338 -24.48 14.43 -0.72
C ASN A 338 -23.50 15.17 -1.63
N GLU A 339 -23.24 16.46 -1.38
CA GLU A 339 -22.30 17.24 -2.19
C GLU A 339 -20.88 16.64 -2.15
N ARG A 340 -20.45 16.18 -0.98
CA ARG A 340 -19.18 15.46 -0.81
C ARG A 340 -19.21 14.10 -1.49
N VAL A 341 -20.17 13.25 -1.15
CA VAL A 341 -20.28 11.87 -1.69
C VAL A 341 -20.43 11.85 -3.20
N ARG A 342 -21.24 12.75 -3.76
CA ARG A 342 -21.50 12.83 -5.21
C ARG A 342 -20.25 13.19 -6.01
N HIS A 343 -19.34 14.00 -5.47
CA HIS A 343 -18.06 14.29 -6.10
C HIS A 343 -17.27 12.99 -6.38
N TYR A 344 -17.21 12.09 -5.39
CA TYR A 344 -16.51 10.81 -5.50
C TYR A 344 -17.29 9.74 -6.29
N GLN A 345 -18.61 9.85 -6.38
CA GLN A 345 -19.40 9.00 -7.28
C GLN A 345 -19.19 9.40 -8.75
N LEU A 346 -19.11 10.71 -9.04
CA LEU A 346 -18.93 11.22 -10.39
C LEU A 346 -17.52 10.96 -10.94
N ASN A 347 -16.50 10.90 -10.08
CA ASN A 347 -15.13 10.59 -10.48
C ASN A 347 -14.81 9.08 -10.48
N GLY A 348 -15.80 8.22 -10.19
CA GLY A 348 -15.67 6.76 -10.22
C GLY A 348 -15.06 6.11 -8.98
N SER A 349 -14.65 6.91 -7.99
CA SER A 349 -13.93 6.39 -6.81
C SER A 349 -14.85 5.79 -5.76
N LEU A 350 -16.13 6.17 -5.74
CA LEU A 350 -17.15 5.58 -4.89
C LEU A 350 -18.27 4.99 -5.76
N PRO A 351 -18.65 3.72 -5.60
CA PRO A 351 -19.76 3.15 -6.36
C PRO A 351 -21.09 3.84 -6.01
N PRO A 352 -22.07 3.82 -6.94
CA PRO A 352 -23.42 4.31 -6.66
C PRO A 352 -24.03 3.62 -5.44
N LEU A 353 -24.58 4.41 -4.52
CA LEU A 353 -25.21 3.91 -3.30
C LEU A 353 -26.71 3.71 -3.57
N ILE A 354 -27.10 2.50 -3.98
CA ILE A 354 -28.49 2.15 -4.34
C ILE A 354 -29.12 1.27 -3.25
N VAL A 355 -30.43 1.43 -3.05
CA VAL A 355 -31.25 0.60 -2.15
C VAL A 355 -31.44 -0.79 -2.77
N SER A 356 -30.86 -1.83 -2.17
CA SER A 356 -31.41 -3.18 -2.31
C SER A 356 -32.56 -3.34 -1.31
N ASN A 357 -33.55 -4.18 -1.62
CA ASN A 357 -34.78 -4.35 -0.83
C ASN A 357 -34.55 -4.73 0.65
N ASP A 358 -33.31 -5.04 1.06
CA ASP A 358 -32.94 -5.37 2.43
C ASP A 358 -31.76 -4.54 2.96
N THR A 359 -31.91 -3.21 3.13
CA THR A 359 -31.09 -2.30 4.00
C THR A 359 -29.54 -2.35 3.92
N ALA A 360 -28.92 -3.15 3.06
CA ALA A 360 -27.48 -3.23 2.88
C ALA A 360 -27.05 -2.40 1.67
N LEU A 361 -25.93 -1.66 1.79
CA LEU A 361 -25.25 -1.11 0.63
C LEU A 361 -24.69 -2.26 -0.20
N VAL A 362 -25.43 -2.66 -1.23
CA VAL A 362 -24.94 -3.61 -2.22
C VAL A 362 -24.29 -2.80 -3.33
N CYS A 363 -23.00 -3.05 -3.57
CA CYS A 363 -22.39 -2.64 -4.82
C CYS A 363 -22.99 -3.50 -5.94
N GLN A 364 -23.95 -2.97 -6.69
CA GLN A 364 -24.27 -3.56 -7.98
C GLN A 364 -23.31 -2.98 -9.01
N GLY A 365 -22.41 -3.84 -9.51
CA GLY A 365 -22.00 -3.71 -10.90
C GLY A 365 -23.23 -3.93 -11.81
N PRO A 366 -23.17 -3.51 -13.08
CA PRO A 366 -24.20 -3.86 -14.05
C PRO A 366 -24.39 -5.36 -14.20
#